data_AF-X0RXM8-F1
#
_entry.id   AF-X0RXM8-F1
#
_cell.length_a   1.000
_cell.length_b   1.000
_cell.length_c   1.000
_cell.angle_alpha   90.00
_cell.angle_beta   90.00
_cell.angle_gamma   90.00
#
_symmetry.space_group_name_H-M   'P 1'
#
loop_
_entity.id
_entity.type
_entity.pdbx_description
1 polymer ?
#
loop_
_entity_poly.entity_id
_entity_poly.type
_entity_poly.pdbx_seq_one_letter_code
_entity_poly.pdbx_strand_id
1 'polypeptide(L)' 'MKQIRIHGRGGQGVVTAAELIAIATFTDGKQAQAFPSFGVERTGAPIESF' A
#
# COMPACT_ATOMS: atom_id res chain seq x y z
N MET A 1 -4.93 8.88 -14.69
CA MET A 1 -4.71 7.84 -13.66
C MET A 1 -3.54 8.28 -12.79
N LYS A 2 -3.69 8.29 -11.46
CA LYS A 2 -2.58 8.60 -10.53
C LYS A 2 -2.19 7.30 -9.84
N GLN A 3 -0.89 7.04 -9.72
CA GLN A 3 -0.35 5.89 -9.00
C GLN A 3 0.53 6.40 -7.86
N ILE A 4 0.37 5.80 -6.69
CA ILE A 4 1.17 6.09 -5.51
C ILE A 4 1.91 4.79 -5.19
N ARG A 5 3.19 4.90 -4.85
CA ARG A 5 3.99 3.76 -4.38
C ARG A 5 4.54 4.09 -3.02
N ILE A 6 4.30 3.21 -2.06
CA ILE A 6 4.78 3.33 -0.69
C ILE A 6 5.89 2.31 -0.50
N HIS A 7 7.02 2.76 0.02
CA HIS A 7 8.17 1.92 0.32
C HIS A 7 8.36 1.86 1.84
N GLY A 8 8.82 0.71 2.33
CA GLY A 8 9.25 0.55 3.71
C GLY A 8 9.72 -0.87 3.97
N ARG A 9 9.64 -1.33 5.21
CA ARG A 9 10.01 -2.70 5.58
C ARG A 9 8.83 -3.48 6.16
N GLY A 10 8.89 -4.81 6.05
CA GLY A 10 7.93 -5.73 6.67
C GLY A 10 7.74 -5.42 8.14
N GLY A 11 6.49 -5.10 8.54
CA GLY A 11 6.13 -4.68 9.88
C GLY A 11 6.03 -3.15 10.10
N GLN A 12 6.36 -2.32 9.12
CA GLN A 12 6.27 -0.85 9.23
C GLN A 12 4.94 -0.25 8.74
N GLY A 13 3.95 -1.08 8.37
CA GLY A 13 2.62 -0.61 7.98
C GLY A 13 2.49 -0.10 6.53
N VAL A 14 3.41 -0.44 5.63
CA VAL A 14 3.38 -0.04 4.20
C VAL A 14 2.08 -0.43 3.50
N VAL A 15 1.62 -1.67 3.70
CA VAL A 15 0.38 -2.19 3.12
C VAL A 15 -0.84 -1.46 3.69
N THR A 16 -0.87 -1.32 5.03
CA THR A 16 -1.94 -0.62 5.72
C THR A 16 -2.04 0.84 5.27
N ALA A 17 -0.92 1.52 5.03
CA ALA A 17 -0.91 2.88 4.53
C ALA A 17 -1.54 2.97 3.12
N ALA A 18 -1.22 2.03 2.22
CA ALA A 18 -1.82 2.00 0.88
C ALA A 18 -3.32 1.73 0.93
N GLU A 19 -3.76 0.77 1.77
CA GLU A 19 -5.19 0.49 1.98
C GLU A 19 -5.94 1.71 2.54
N LEU A 20 -5.38 2.42 3.50
CA LEU A 20 -5.99 3.63 4.06
C LEU A 20 -6.14 4.74 3.01
N ILE A 21 -5.16 4.93 2.13
CA ILE A 21 -5.26 5.88 1.02
C ILE A 21 -6.36 5.47 0.05
N ALA A 22 -6.47 4.18 -0.28
CA ALA A 22 -7.54 3.68 -1.14
C ALA A 22 -8.93 3.87 -0.52
N ILE A 23 -9.08 3.57 0.78
CA ILE A 23 -10.34 3.81 1.52
C ILE A 23 -10.70 5.29 1.50
N ALA A 24 -9.76 6.18 1.84
CA ALA A 24 -10.00 7.62 1.83
C ALA A 24 -10.38 8.14 0.44
N THR A 25 -9.71 7.64 -0.61
CA THR A 25 -10.01 8.00 -2.00
C THR A 25 -11.39 7.48 -2.43
N PHE A 26 -11.77 6.29 -1.98
CA PHE A 26 -13.09 5.72 -2.22
C PHE A 26 -14.19 6.49 -1.49
N THR A 27 -13.97 6.89 -0.24
CA THR A 27 -14.93 7.74 0.52
C THR A 27 -15.11 9.12 -0.10
N ASP A 28 -14.10 9.61 -0.82
CA ASP A 28 -14.15 10.83 -1.64
C ASP A 28 -14.97 10.68 -2.94
N GLY A 29 -15.61 9.53 -3.18
CA GLY A 29 -16.42 9.26 -4.37
C GLY A 29 -15.58 8.95 -5.62
N LYS A 30 -14.30 8.65 -5.48
CA LYS A 30 -13.38 8.31 -6.58
C LYS A 30 -13.14 6.81 -6.63
N GLN A 31 -12.62 6.32 -7.75
CA GLN A 31 -12.18 4.93 -7.89
C GLN A 31 -10.75 4.79 -7.36
N ALA A 32 -10.52 3.77 -6.54
CA ALA A 32 -9.22 3.46 -5.97
C ALA A 32 -9.01 1.95 -5.87
N GLN A 33 -7.76 1.53 -5.95
CA GLN A 33 -7.31 0.17 -5.73
C GLN A 33 -5.99 0.23 -4.97
N ALA A 34 -5.86 -0.59 -3.92
CA ALA A 34 -4.58 -0.82 -3.25
C ALA A 34 -4.20 -2.28 -3.42
N PHE A 35 -2.91 -2.55 -3.59
CA PHE A 35 -2.36 -3.89 -3.59
C PHE A 35 -0.91 -3.91 -3.12
N PRO A 36 -0.53 -4.90 -2.31
CA PRO A 36 0.86 -5.07 -1.92
C PRO A 36 1.71 -5.64 -3.07
N SER A 37 3.01 -5.37 -3.02
CA SER A 37 4.02 -6.06 -3.81
C SER A 37 5.11 -6.56 -2.87
N PHE A 38 5.02 -7.84 -2.52
CA PHE A 38 6.02 -8.55 -1.74
C PHE A 38 6.07 -10.04 -2.13
N GLY A 39 7.26 -10.63 -1.99
CA GLY A 39 7.51 -12.04 -2.26
C GLY A 39 7.29 -12.94 -1.03
N VAL A 40 8.12 -13.96 -0.86
CA VAL A 40 8.18 -14.80 0.36
C VAL A 40 8.94 -14.09 1.48
N GLU A 41 8.60 -12.83 1.70
CA GLU A 41 9.38 -11.89 2.50
C GLU A 41 9.10 -12.05 3.99
N ARG A 42 10.18 -12.00 4.79
CA ARG A 42 10.14 -12.07 6.26
C ARG A 42 10.03 -10.66 6.86
N THR A 43 9.79 -10.57 8.17
CA THR A 43 9.85 -9.30 8.92
C THR A 43 11.14 -8.54 8.62
N GLY A 44 11.03 -7.24 8.34
CA GLY A 44 12.17 -6.38 8.05
C GLY A 44 12.65 -6.36 6.58
N ALA A 45 12.14 -7.24 5.71
CA ALA A 45 12.45 -7.18 4.28
C ALA A 45 11.90 -5.89 3.64
N PRO A 46 12.56 -5.31 2.61
CA PRO A 46 12.03 -4.18 1.87
C PRO A 46 10.71 -4.55 1.18
N ILE A 47 9.64 -3.81 1.44
CA ILE A 47 8.33 -4.04 0.83
C ILE A 47 7.82 -2.80 0.12
N GLU A 48 7.02 -3.02 -0.92
CA GLU A 48 6.31 -1.96 -1.64
C GLU A 48 4.80 -2.22 -1.60
N SER A 49 4.01 -1.16 -1.64
CA SER A 49 2.56 -1.26 -1.86
C SER A 49 2.09 -0.12 -2.73
N PHE A 50 1.03 -0.39 -3.48
CA PHE A 50 0.41 0.52 -4.45
C PHE A 50 -1.03 0.82 -4.04
#